data_AF-A0A9J6AQB3-F1
#
_entry.id   AF-A0A9J6AQB3-F1
#
_cell.length_a   1.000
_cell.length_b   1.000
_cell.length_c   1.000
_cell.angle_alpha   90.00
_cell.angle_beta   90.00
_cell.angle_gamma   90.00
#
_symmetry.space_group_name_H-M   'P 1'
#
loop_
_entity.id
_entity.type
_entity.pdbx_description
1 polymer ?
#
loop_
_entity_poly.entity_id
_entity_poly.type
_entity_poly.pdbx_seq_one_letter_code
_entity_poly.pdbx_strand_id
1 'polypeptide(L)'
;MLKKKKTEVYALGEHISMSADKARRVIDQIRGRSYEETLMILELMPYRACYPILKLVYSAAANASYNMGSNETNLVISKAEVNEGTTVKKLKPRARGRSFPIKRSTCHITIRWNSEPTINYNPKRTRFRKQHRGRMKGISSRGNHISFGKYALQALEPAWITSRQIEAGRRAMTRNARRGGKIWVRIFPDKPVTLRPAETRMGSGKGSPEYWVAVVKPGRILYEMGGVTENIARRAISLAASKMPIRTQFIIS
;
A
#
# COMPACT_ATOMS: atom_id res chain seq x y z
N MET A 1 -21.24 15.22 23.60
CA MET A 1 -20.33 14.06 23.49
C MET A 1 -19.97 13.87 22.01
N LEU A 2 -18.82 14.38 21.55
CA LEU A 2 -18.38 14.24 20.15
C LEU A 2 -18.03 12.77 19.91
N LYS A 3 -18.87 12.02 19.17
CA LYS A 3 -18.53 10.67 18.69
C LYS A 3 -17.25 10.81 17.85
N LYS A 4 -16.13 10.23 18.32
CA LYS A 4 -14.89 10.13 17.53
C LYS A 4 -15.25 9.48 16.19
N LYS A 5 -15.10 10.20 15.07
CA LYS A 5 -15.25 9.61 13.73
C LYS A 5 -14.23 8.47 13.59
N LYS A 6 -14.71 7.25 13.36
CA LYS A 6 -13.83 6.10 13.08
C LYS A 6 -13.10 6.36 11.77
N THR A 7 -11.78 6.21 11.79
CA THR A 7 -10.91 6.38 10.60
C THR A 7 -10.81 5.10 9.76
N GLU A 8 -11.31 3.97 10.27
CA GLU A 8 -11.34 2.69 9.55
C GLU A 8 -12.71 2.03 9.69
N VAL A 9 -13.16 1.39 8.61
CA VAL A 9 -14.40 0.57 8.58
C VAL A 9 -14.01 -0.87 8.26
N TYR A 10 -14.59 -1.80 9.00
CA TYR A 10 -14.39 -3.24 8.79
C TYR A 10 -15.69 -3.89 8.33
N ALA A 11 -15.55 -4.91 7.48
CA ALA A 11 -16.59 -5.86 7.18
C ALA A 11 -16.05 -7.28 7.38
N LEU A 12 -16.84 -8.08 8.07
CA LEU A 12 -16.49 -9.43 8.50
C LEU A 12 -17.52 -10.40 7.93
N GLY A 13 -17.05 -11.39 7.18
CA GLY A 13 -17.87 -12.51 6.71
C GLY A 13 -17.39 -13.78 7.39
N GLU A 14 -18.15 -14.30 8.33
CA GLU A 14 -17.79 -15.50 9.09
C GLU A 14 -18.45 -16.77 8.52
N HIS A 15 -17.79 -17.91 8.73
CA HIS A 15 -18.31 -19.24 8.42
C HIS A 15 -18.79 -19.41 6.96
N ILE A 16 -18.14 -18.72 6.01
CA ILE A 16 -18.49 -18.83 4.60
C ILE A 16 -18.13 -20.23 4.12
N SER A 17 -19.10 -20.94 3.55
CA SER A 17 -18.97 -22.35 3.13
C SER A 17 -18.12 -22.52 1.86
N MET A 18 -16.82 -22.26 1.97
CA MET A 18 -15.83 -22.46 0.93
C MET A 18 -14.42 -22.63 1.49
N SER A 19 -13.52 -23.14 0.64
CA SER A 19 -12.09 -23.20 0.96
C SER A 19 -11.47 -21.79 0.95
N ALA A 20 -10.62 -21.53 1.94
CA ALA A 20 -9.89 -20.27 2.05
C ALA A 20 -9.08 -19.94 0.79
N ASP A 21 -8.46 -20.94 0.13
CA ASP A 21 -7.65 -20.70 -1.07
C ASP A 21 -8.49 -20.20 -2.26
N LYS A 22 -9.72 -20.69 -2.39
CA LYS A 22 -10.66 -20.21 -3.42
C LYS A 22 -11.06 -18.75 -3.18
N ALA A 23 -11.23 -18.37 -1.92
CA ALA A 23 -11.51 -16.98 -1.55
C ALA A 23 -10.26 -16.09 -1.70
N ARG A 24 -9.06 -16.56 -1.30
CA ARG A 24 -7.78 -15.85 -1.46
C ARG A 24 -7.53 -15.46 -2.92
N ARG A 25 -7.78 -16.37 -3.86
CA ARG A 25 -7.64 -16.10 -5.31
C ARG A 25 -8.38 -14.84 -5.77
N VAL A 26 -9.57 -14.60 -5.24
CA VAL A 26 -10.39 -13.42 -5.57
C VAL A 26 -9.97 -12.22 -4.73
N ILE A 27 -9.78 -12.40 -3.42
CA ILE A 27 -9.39 -11.34 -2.49
C ILE A 27 -8.05 -10.70 -2.86
N ASP A 28 -7.09 -11.47 -3.35
CA ASP A 28 -5.79 -10.96 -3.77
C ASP A 28 -5.88 -10.01 -4.99
N GLN A 29 -6.91 -10.14 -5.84
CA GLN A 29 -7.11 -9.24 -6.98
C GLN A 29 -7.66 -7.87 -6.57
N ILE A 30 -8.51 -7.84 -5.54
CA ILE A 30 -9.18 -6.61 -5.09
C ILE A 30 -8.35 -5.85 -4.03
N ARG A 31 -7.24 -6.42 -3.55
CA ARG A 31 -6.40 -5.81 -2.50
C ARG A 31 -5.75 -4.51 -2.99
N GLY A 32 -6.15 -3.39 -2.37
CA GLY A 32 -5.64 -2.05 -2.71
C GLY A 32 -6.33 -1.39 -3.90
N ARG A 33 -7.49 -1.89 -4.32
CA ARG A 33 -8.34 -1.29 -5.35
C ARG A 33 -9.34 -0.33 -4.74
N SER A 34 -9.85 0.60 -5.55
CA SER A 34 -10.99 1.43 -5.19
C SER A 34 -12.27 0.58 -5.11
N TYR A 35 -13.32 1.14 -4.51
CA TYR A 35 -14.63 0.51 -4.46
C TYR A 35 -15.19 0.20 -5.87
N GLU A 36 -15.13 1.16 -6.79
CA GLU A 36 -15.60 0.98 -8.17
C GLU A 36 -14.81 -0.11 -8.91
N GLU A 37 -13.48 -0.06 -8.83
CA GLU A 37 -12.62 -1.09 -9.43
C GLU A 37 -12.93 -2.48 -8.84
N THR A 38 -13.21 -2.55 -7.54
CA THR A 38 -13.55 -3.80 -6.86
C THR A 38 -14.86 -4.38 -7.38
N LEU A 39 -15.90 -3.55 -7.53
CA LEU A 39 -17.19 -3.99 -8.09
C LEU A 39 -17.01 -4.54 -9.51
N MET A 40 -16.32 -3.79 -10.38
CA MET A 40 -16.05 -4.22 -11.75
C MET A 40 -15.29 -5.55 -11.79
N ILE A 41 -14.24 -5.71 -10.97
CA ILE A 41 -13.46 -6.95 -10.92
C ILE A 41 -14.31 -8.13 -10.45
N LEU A 42 -15.11 -7.96 -9.39
CA LEU A 42 -15.91 -9.04 -8.81
C LEU A 42 -17.04 -9.50 -9.74
N GLU A 43 -17.62 -8.57 -10.50
CA GLU A 43 -18.69 -8.85 -11.45
C GLU A 43 -18.18 -9.59 -12.70
N LEU A 44 -16.98 -9.24 -13.19
CA LEU A 44 -16.38 -9.87 -14.37
C LEU A 44 -15.72 -11.23 -14.09
N MET A 45 -15.42 -11.54 -12.83
CA MET A 45 -14.69 -12.76 -12.47
C MET A 45 -15.60 -14.00 -12.43
N PRO A 46 -15.24 -15.12 -13.11
CA PRO A 46 -16.08 -16.32 -13.18
C PRO A 46 -15.92 -17.25 -11.96
N TYR A 47 -15.76 -16.70 -10.75
CA TYR A 47 -15.54 -17.50 -9.54
C TYR A 47 -16.76 -17.43 -8.60
N ARG A 48 -17.21 -18.58 -8.09
CA ARG A 48 -18.29 -18.65 -7.07
C ARG A 48 -17.97 -17.85 -5.80
N ALA A 49 -16.69 -17.64 -5.50
CA ALA A 49 -16.25 -16.83 -4.37
C ALA A 49 -16.62 -15.34 -4.51
N CYS A 50 -16.88 -14.83 -5.72
CA CYS A 50 -17.25 -13.44 -5.93
C CYS A 50 -18.57 -13.08 -5.23
N TYR A 51 -19.58 -13.96 -5.23
CA TYR A 51 -20.88 -13.66 -4.64
C TYR A 51 -20.83 -13.27 -3.15
N PRO A 52 -20.24 -14.08 -2.24
CA PRO A 52 -20.16 -13.68 -0.83
C PRO A 52 -19.21 -12.49 -0.61
N ILE A 53 -18.18 -12.33 -1.44
CA ILE A 53 -17.27 -11.18 -1.34
C ILE A 53 -17.98 -9.89 -1.74
N LEU A 54 -18.77 -9.91 -2.81
CA LEU A 54 -19.55 -8.78 -3.31
C LEU A 54 -20.61 -8.35 -2.28
N LYS A 55 -21.30 -9.31 -1.63
CA LYS A 55 -22.19 -9.02 -0.49
C LYS A 55 -21.44 -8.33 0.67
N LEU A 56 -20.22 -8.79 0.96
CA LEU A 56 -19.37 -8.22 2.01
C LEU A 56 -18.89 -6.80 1.66
N VAL A 57 -18.56 -6.54 0.39
CA VAL A 57 -18.14 -5.23 -0.13
C VAL A 57 -19.29 -4.21 -0.03
N TYR A 58 -20.51 -4.58 -0.45
CA TYR A 58 -21.69 -3.72 -0.28
C TYR A 58 -21.99 -3.40 1.18
N SER A 59 -21.95 -4.41 2.06
CA SER A 59 -22.13 -4.21 3.50
C SER A 59 -21.07 -3.26 4.07
N ALA A 60 -19.82 -3.36 3.60
CA ALA A 60 -18.75 -2.49 4.03
C ALA A 60 -18.93 -1.04 3.59
N ALA A 61 -19.37 -0.82 2.35
CA ALA A 61 -19.66 0.51 1.82
C ALA A 61 -20.80 1.18 2.60
N ALA A 62 -21.88 0.45 2.90
CA ALA A 62 -22.97 0.93 3.75
C ALA A 62 -22.51 1.28 5.18
N ASN A 63 -21.62 0.46 5.76
CA ASN A 63 -21.03 0.77 7.05
C ASN A 63 -20.13 2.02 7.00
N ALA A 64 -19.48 2.27 5.87
CA ALA A 64 -18.62 3.43 5.70
C ALA A 64 -19.42 4.72 5.53
N SER A 65 -20.50 4.70 4.74
CA SER A 65 -21.39 5.85 4.60
C SER A 65 -21.99 6.24 5.96
N TYR A 66 -22.45 5.26 6.76
CA TYR A 66 -23.03 5.51 8.08
C TYR A 66 -22.00 6.00 9.12
N ASN A 67 -20.82 5.37 9.21
CA ASN A 67 -19.86 5.66 10.29
C ASN A 67 -18.88 6.80 9.95
N MET A 68 -18.51 6.97 8.68
CA MET A 68 -17.51 7.95 8.25
C MET A 68 -18.11 9.18 7.57
N GLY A 69 -19.33 9.08 7.03
CA GLY A 69 -19.92 10.12 6.17
C GLY A 69 -19.10 10.36 4.89
N SER A 70 -18.37 9.34 4.43
CA SER A 70 -17.53 9.39 3.23
C SER A 70 -18.35 9.03 1.98
N ASN A 71 -18.03 9.68 0.86
CA ASN A 71 -18.57 9.35 -0.46
C ASN A 71 -17.95 8.03 -0.97
N GLU A 72 -18.75 7.15 -1.56
CA GLU A 72 -18.38 5.76 -1.93
C GLU A 72 -17.12 5.66 -2.80
N THR A 73 -16.89 6.66 -3.64
CA THR A 73 -15.83 6.69 -4.65
C THR A 73 -14.41 6.80 -4.08
N ASN A 74 -14.26 7.31 -2.85
CA ASN A 74 -12.95 7.51 -2.21
C ASN A 74 -12.52 6.35 -1.31
N LEU A 75 -13.34 5.30 -1.18
CA LEU A 75 -13.06 4.15 -0.33
C LEU A 75 -12.07 3.20 -1.02
N VAL A 76 -10.95 2.93 -0.35
CA VAL A 76 -9.92 2.00 -0.82
C VAL A 76 -9.79 0.84 0.15
N ILE A 77 -9.68 -0.38 -0.40
CA ILE A 77 -9.41 -1.58 0.38
C ILE A 77 -7.97 -1.52 0.90
N SER A 78 -7.82 -1.18 2.18
CA SER A 78 -6.51 -1.13 2.85
C SER A 78 -5.94 -2.52 3.12
N LYS A 79 -6.79 -3.44 3.58
CA LYS A 79 -6.41 -4.79 3.99
C LYS A 79 -7.56 -5.73 3.65
N ALA A 80 -7.24 -6.87 3.04
CA ALA A 80 -8.20 -7.93 2.79
C ALA A 80 -7.54 -9.27 3.09
N GLU A 81 -8.08 -9.97 4.08
CA GLU A 81 -7.55 -11.21 4.63
C GLU A 81 -8.58 -12.33 4.57
N VAL A 82 -8.09 -13.55 4.37
CA VAL A 82 -8.90 -14.76 4.35
C VAL A 82 -8.24 -15.80 5.25
N ASN A 83 -8.94 -16.11 6.34
CA ASN A 83 -8.55 -17.12 7.31
C ASN A 83 -9.34 -18.40 7.10
N GLU A 84 -8.73 -19.53 7.44
CA GLU A 84 -9.41 -20.82 7.49
C GLU A 84 -10.39 -20.83 8.67
N GLY A 85 -11.58 -21.38 8.44
CA GLY A 85 -12.59 -21.58 9.47
C GLY A 85 -12.74 -23.04 9.84
N THR A 86 -13.78 -23.34 10.60
CA THR A 86 -14.09 -24.70 11.03
C THR A 86 -14.27 -25.63 9.83
N THR A 87 -13.59 -26.79 9.88
CA THR A 87 -13.74 -27.84 8.87
C THR A 87 -14.61 -28.97 9.42
N VAL A 88 -15.79 -29.13 8.84
CA VAL A 88 -16.70 -30.22 9.18
C VAL A 88 -16.32 -31.46 8.38
N LYS A 89 -16.17 -32.60 9.07
CA LYS A 89 -15.90 -33.89 8.44
C LYS A 89 -17.20 -34.68 8.34
N LYS A 90 -17.54 -35.19 7.16
CA LYS A 90 -18.65 -36.15 6.95
C LYS A 90 -18.11 -37.42 6.32
N LEU A 91 -18.61 -38.59 6.70
CA LEU A 91 -18.22 -39.85 6.06
C LEU A 91 -19.05 -40.07 4.79
N LYS A 92 -18.39 -40.45 3.69
CA LYS A 92 -19.03 -40.91 2.45
C LYS A 92 -18.87 -42.43 2.34
N PRO A 93 -19.97 -43.21 2.39
CA PRO A 93 -19.92 -44.64 2.15
C PRO A 93 -19.39 -44.97 0.75
N ARG A 94 -18.67 -46.09 0.62
CA ARG A 94 -18.17 -46.64 -0.66
C ARG A 94 -18.36 -48.17 -0.67
N ALA A 95 -18.21 -48.76 -1.85
CA ALA A 95 -18.28 -50.20 -2.04
C ALA A 95 -17.24 -50.95 -1.18
N ARG A 96 -17.52 -52.23 -0.90
CA ARG A 96 -16.66 -53.14 -0.12
C ARG A 96 -16.36 -52.66 1.32
N GLY A 97 -17.35 -52.07 2.00
CA GLY A 97 -17.23 -51.63 3.40
C GLY A 97 -16.28 -50.45 3.64
N ARG A 98 -15.81 -49.78 2.58
CA ARG A 98 -14.89 -48.63 2.70
C ARG A 98 -15.66 -47.34 2.95
N SER A 99 -15.02 -46.39 3.62
CA SER A 99 -15.53 -45.02 3.76
C SER A 99 -14.41 -44.00 3.57
N PHE A 100 -14.77 -42.83 3.02
CA PHE A 100 -13.83 -41.70 2.91
C PHE A 100 -14.37 -40.47 3.63
N PRO A 101 -13.51 -39.69 4.32
CA PRO A 101 -13.91 -38.42 4.91
C PRO A 101 -14.04 -37.33 3.84
N ILE A 102 -15.23 -36.74 3.72
CA ILE A 102 -15.45 -35.47 3.03
C ILE A 102 -15.17 -34.34 4.01
N LYS A 103 -14.23 -33.46 3.66
CA LYS A 103 -13.98 -32.22 4.39
C LYS A 103 -14.77 -31.08 3.77
N ARG A 104 -15.65 -30.44 4.54
CA ARG A 104 -16.31 -29.18 4.19
C ARG A 104 -15.70 -28.07 5.04
N SER A 105 -14.69 -27.41 4.48
CA SER A 105 -14.03 -26.27 5.10
C SER A 105 -14.90 -25.01 4.99
N THR A 106 -14.87 -24.18 6.02
CA THR A 106 -15.36 -22.80 5.95
C THR A 106 -14.19 -21.82 5.92
N CYS A 107 -14.45 -20.56 5.60
CA CYS A 107 -13.47 -19.48 5.70
C CYS A 107 -14.07 -18.23 6.35
N HIS A 108 -13.20 -17.43 6.94
CA HIS A 108 -13.53 -16.10 7.44
C HIS A 108 -12.85 -15.06 6.56
N ILE A 109 -13.61 -14.09 6.06
CA ILE A 109 -13.11 -13.00 5.21
C ILE A 109 -13.21 -11.70 6.01
N THR A 110 -12.13 -10.94 6.04
CA THR A 110 -12.08 -9.63 6.67
C THR A 110 -11.62 -8.61 5.64
N ILE A 111 -12.43 -7.58 5.41
CA ILE A 111 -12.09 -6.46 4.52
C ILE A 111 -12.07 -5.19 5.37
N ARG A 112 -10.98 -4.43 5.26
CA ARG A 112 -10.77 -3.16 5.93
C ARG A 112 -10.67 -2.03 4.92
N TRP A 113 -11.48 -1.00 5.12
CA TRP A 113 -11.57 0.16 4.25
C TRP A 113 -10.99 1.39 4.95
N ASN A 114 -10.30 2.20 4.16
CA ASN A 114 -9.78 3.49 4.59
C ASN A 114 -10.30 4.57 3.62
N SER A 115 -10.63 5.74 4.16
CA SER A 115 -11.05 6.92 3.40
C SER A 115 -9.88 7.69 2.77
N GLU A 116 -8.65 7.39 3.19
CA GLU A 116 -7.44 7.92 2.58
C GLU A 116 -6.66 6.80 1.88
N PRO A 117 -6.29 6.96 0.60
CA PRO A 117 -5.34 6.05 -0.04
C PRO A 117 -3.99 6.21 0.67
N THR A 118 -3.70 5.30 1.58
CA THR A 118 -2.35 5.16 2.11
C THR A 118 -1.47 4.66 0.96
N ILE A 119 -0.69 5.55 0.38
CA ILE A 119 0.34 5.16 -0.59
C ILE A 119 1.33 4.30 0.19
N ASN A 120 1.22 2.98 0.03
CA ASN A 120 2.19 2.06 0.60
C ASN A 120 3.44 2.09 -0.26
N TYR A 121 4.48 2.75 0.24
CA TYR A 121 5.76 2.86 -0.46
C TYR A 121 6.58 1.56 -0.42
N ASN A 122 6.12 0.50 0.26
CA ASN A 122 6.84 -0.77 0.28
C ASN A 122 6.42 -1.64 -0.92
N PRO A 123 7.38 -2.33 -1.59
CA PRO A 123 7.06 -3.23 -2.68
C PRO A 123 6.26 -4.43 -2.18
N LYS A 124 5.15 -4.75 -2.86
CA LYS A 124 4.22 -5.83 -2.47
C LYS A 124 4.87 -7.22 -2.55
N ARG A 125 5.77 -7.45 -3.51
CA ARG A 125 6.46 -8.72 -3.71
C ARG A 125 7.85 -8.49 -4.31
N THR A 126 8.85 -9.24 -3.84
CA THR A 126 10.19 -9.26 -4.42
C THR A 126 10.63 -10.69 -4.70
N ARG A 127 11.37 -10.91 -5.79
CA ARG A 127 11.93 -12.25 -6.12
C ARG A 127 12.98 -12.67 -5.09
N PHE A 128 13.83 -11.74 -4.68
CA PHE A 128 14.87 -11.94 -3.68
C PHE A 128 14.68 -10.99 -2.51
N ARG A 129 14.72 -11.54 -1.28
CA ARG A 129 14.52 -10.76 -0.06
C ARG A 129 15.72 -9.89 0.31
N LYS A 130 16.95 -10.31 -0.02
CA LYS A 130 18.20 -9.65 0.39
C LYS A 130 18.98 -9.19 -0.84
N GLN A 131 19.45 -7.95 -0.85
CA GLN A 131 20.23 -7.37 -1.95
C GLN A 131 21.57 -6.79 -1.49
N HIS A 132 22.53 -6.64 -2.39
CA HIS A 132 23.81 -5.95 -2.10
C HIS A 132 23.59 -4.45 -1.90
N ARG A 133 24.46 -3.81 -1.08
CA ARG A 133 24.39 -2.37 -0.82
C ARG A 133 24.59 -1.53 -2.08
N GLY A 134 25.36 -2.03 -3.05
CA GLY A 134 25.68 -1.30 -4.29
C GLY A 134 26.53 -0.05 -4.00
N ARG A 135 26.73 0.81 -5.00
CA ARG A 135 27.54 2.03 -4.88
C ARG A 135 26.87 3.21 -5.60
N MET A 136 26.76 4.35 -4.93
CA MET A 136 26.14 5.57 -5.47
C MET A 136 27.21 6.47 -6.10
N LYS A 137 27.54 6.24 -7.38
CA LYS A 137 28.46 7.09 -8.15
C LYS A 137 27.73 7.83 -9.27
N GLY A 138 28.27 8.99 -9.64
CA GLY A 138 27.83 9.81 -10.78
C GLY A 138 26.51 10.54 -10.55
N ILE A 139 26.04 11.20 -11.61
CA ILE A 139 24.78 11.95 -11.65
C ILE A 139 23.62 11.09 -12.18
N SER A 140 22.39 11.51 -11.95
CA SER A 140 21.20 10.82 -12.46
C SER A 140 20.97 11.15 -13.94
N SER A 141 21.10 10.16 -14.82
CA SER A 141 20.81 10.30 -16.26
C SER A 141 19.32 10.26 -16.62
N ARG A 142 18.47 9.78 -15.69
CA ARG A 142 17.02 9.66 -15.85
C ARG A 142 16.29 10.24 -14.64
N GLY A 143 15.05 10.70 -14.84
CA GLY A 143 14.23 11.28 -13.77
C GLY A 143 14.75 12.63 -13.25
N ASN A 144 15.49 13.35 -14.09
CA ASN A 144 16.05 14.68 -13.83
C ASN A 144 15.22 15.81 -14.46
N HIS A 145 14.21 15.49 -15.27
CA HIS A 145 13.31 16.44 -15.92
C HIS A 145 11.92 16.40 -15.26
N ILE A 146 11.28 17.57 -15.17
CA ILE A 146 9.92 17.72 -14.66
C ILE A 146 8.96 17.17 -15.72
N SER A 147 7.96 16.37 -15.33
CA SER A 147 7.06 15.73 -16.31
C SER A 147 5.57 15.93 -16.03
N PHE A 148 5.19 16.12 -14.76
CA PHE A 148 3.79 16.21 -14.34
C PHE A 148 3.44 17.58 -13.74
N GLY A 149 4.31 18.10 -12.89
CA GLY A 149 4.11 19.38 -12.19
C GLY A 149 4.71 20.58 -12.92
N LYS A 150 4.54 21.76 -12.30
CA LYS A 150 5.23 23.01 -12.72
C LYS A 150 6.47 23.29 -11.86
N TYR A 151 6.45 22.84 -10.61
CA TYR A 151 7.53 23.04 -9.66
C TYR A 151 8.05 21.71 -9.14
N ALA A 152 9.35 21.63 -8.84
CA ALA A 152 9.97 20.39 -8.40
C ALA A 152 11.04 20.58 -7.32
N LEU A 153 11.29 19.51 -6.57
CA LEU A 153 12.41 19.38 -5.64
C LEU A 153 13.45 18.44 -6.22
N GLN A 154 14.64 18.96 -6.54
CA GLN A 154 15.77 18.18 -7.07
C GLN A 154 16.81 17.90 -5.99
N ALA A 155 17.38 16.69 -6.00
CA ALA A 155 18.49 16.29 -5.14
C ALA A 155 19.85 16.80 -5.67
N LEU A 156 20.68 17.35 -4.79
CA LEU A 156 22.05 17.78 -5.12
C LEU A 156 23.11 16.76 -4.68
N GLU A 157 22.79 15.91 -3.71
CA GLU A 157 23.72 14.96 -3.11
C GLU A 157 23.23 13.50 -3.28
N PRO A 158 24.15 12.52 -3.35
CA PRO A 158 23.78 11.11 -3.36
C PRO A 158 23.41 10.63 -1.95
N ALA A 159 22.24 10.02 -1.78
CA ALA A 159 21.85 9.40 -0.52
C ALA A 159 20.81 8.28 -0.68
N TRP A 160 20.65 7.50 0.38
CA TRP A 160 19.50 6.62 0.56
C TRP A 160 18.37 7.38 1.23
N ILE A 161 17.21 7.44 0.57
CA ILE A 161 16.01 8.07 1.11
C ILE A 161 15.06 6.96 1.57
N THR A 162 14.69 6.99 2.85
CA THR A 162 13.77 6.01 3.44
C THR A 162 12.31 6.30 3.07
N SER A 163 11.46 5.28 3.07
CA SER A 163 10.01 5.46 2.88
C SER A 163 9.38 6.44 3.88
N ARG A 164 9.89 6.46 5.12
CA ARG A 164 9.45 7.39 6.19
C ARG A 164 9.75 8.85 5.84
N GLN A 165 10.93 9.13 5.28
CA GLN A 165 11.31 10.48 4.83
C GLN A 165 10.45 10.92 3.63
N ILE A 166 10.22 10.01 2.67
CA ILE A 166 9.36 10.28 1.51
C ILE A 166 7.95 10.67 1.97
N GLU A 167 7.40 9.94 2.94
CA GLU A 167 6.06 10.23 3.43
C GLU A 167 6.01 11.50 4.30
N ALA A 168 7.04 11.74 5.12
CA ALA A 168 7.15 12.97 5.89
C ALA A 168 7.21 14.22 4.99
N GLY A 169 7.99 14.16 3.90
CA GLY A 169 8.07 15.23 2.90
C GLY A 169 6.74 15.44 2.17
N ARG A 170 6.10 14.37 1.69
CA ARG A 170 4.78 14.46 1.05
C ARG A 170 3.74 15.08 1.98
N ARG A 171 3.64 14.59 3.21
CA ARG A 171 2.68 15.08 4.21
C ARG A 171 2.92 16.54 4.56
N ALA A 172 4.17 16.99 4.63
CA ALA A 172 4.51 18.39 4.86
C ALA A 172 4.02 19.29 3.71
N MET A 173 4.23 18.88 2.46
CA MET A 173 3.73 19.63 1.29
C MET A 173 2.20 19.65 1.23
N THR A 174 1.54 18.49 1.39
CA THR A 174 0.08 18.39 1.33
C THR A 174 -0.59 19.28 2.39
N ARG A 175 -0.04 19.31 3.62
CA ARG A 175 -0.55 20.19 4.68
C ARG A 175 -0.44 21.67 4.33
N ASN A 176 0.63 22.08 3.66
CA ASN A 176 0.83 23.47 3.27
C ASN A 176 -0.05 23.86 2.07
N ALA A 177 -0.17 22.97 1.08
CA ALA A 177 -0.91 23.18 -0.16
C ALA A 177 -2.44 23.18 -0.02
N ARG A 178 -2.97 22.68 1.11
CA ARG A 178 -4.41 22.51 1.39
C ARG A 178 -5.10 21.69 0.26
N ARG A 179 -6.31 22.07 -0.17
CA ARG A 179 -7.14 21.29 -1.11
C ARG A 179 -6.79 21.45 -2.59
N GLY A 180 -5.97 22.43 -2.98
CA GLY A 180 -5.73 22.77 -4.39
C GLY A 180 -4.47 22.16 -5.04
N GLY A 181 -3.47 21.80 -4.23
CA GLY A 181 -2.17 21.36 -4.75
C GLY A 181 -2.13 19.88 -5.13
N LYS A 182 -1.84 19.60 -6.41
CA LYS A 182 -1.49 18.25 -6.87
C LYS A 182 -0.01 18.01 -6.59
N ILE A 183 0.30 16.88 -5.96
CA ILE A 183 1.66 16.51 -5.56
C ILE A 183 1.97 15.13 -6.12
N TRP A 184 3.12 15.01 -6.78
CA TRP A 184 3.64 13.74 -7.28
C TRP A 184 4.92 13.39 -6.56
N VAL A 185 5.06 12.12 -6.17
CA VAL A 185 6.29 11.55 -5.64
C VAL A 185 7.00 10.84 -6.79
N ARG A 186 8.20 11.29 -7.17
CA ARG A 186 8.96 10.77 -8.31
C ARG A 186 9.88 9.60 -7.97
N ILE A 187 10.05 9.32 -6.68
CA ILE A 187 10.91 8.25 -6.17
C ILE A 187 10.08 7.18 -5.45
N PHE A 188 10.49 5.92 -5.59
CA PHE A 188 9.88 4.78 -4.92
C PHE A 188 10.96 3.95 -4.23
N PRO A 189 10.79 3.57 -2.95
CA PRO A 189 11.79 2.78 -2.23
C PRO A 189 11.63 1.30 -2.53
N ASP A 190 12.38 0.83 -3.51
CA ASP A 190 12.39 -0.55 -4.02
C ASP A 190 13.52 -1.41 -3.46
N LYS A 191 14.51 -0.80 -2.80
CA LYS A 191 15.70 -1.49 -2.31
C LYS A 191 15.57 -1.91 -0.85
N PRO A 192 15.68 -3.22 -0.52
CA PRO A 192 15.63 -3.68 0.86
C PRO A 192 16.96 -3.45 1.58
N VAL A 193 16.91 -2.94 2.79
CA VAL A 193 18.07 -2.81 3.69
C VAL A 193 17.95 -3.83 4.81
N THR A 194 19.01 -4.63 4.99
CA THR A 194 19.09 -5.68 6.00
C THR A 194 19.84 -5.21 7.23
N LEU A 195 19.32 -5.55 8.41
CA LEU A 195 19.95 -5.30 9.70
C LEU A 195 20.11 -6.62 10.47
N ARG A 196 21.18 -6.70 11.27
CA ARG A 196 21.35 -7.81 12.23
C ARG A 196 20.73 -7.39 13.55
N PRO A 197 20.17 -8.32 14.34
CA PRO A 197 19.70 -8.02 15.68
C PRO A 197 20.84 -7.46 16.54
N ALA A 198 20.48 -6.60 17.50
CA ALA A 198 21.43 -6.15 18.52
C ALA A 198 22.04 -7.36 19.26
N GLU A 199 23.25 -7.20 19.80
CA GLU A 199 23.94 -8.20 20.63
C GLU A 199 24.40 -9.48 19.90
N THR A 200 24.26 -9.54 18.57
CA THR A 200 24.74 -10.69 17.79
C THR A 200 26.19 -10.53 17.33
N ARG A 201 27.00 -11.59 17.45
CA ARG A 201 28.40 -11.62 16.97
C ARG A 201 28.47 -11.56 15.44
N MET A 202 29.62 -11.14 14.92
CA MET A 202 29.89 -11.15 13.48
C MET A 202 29.99 -12.59 12.96
N GLY A 203 29.32 -12.87 11.83
CA GLY A 203 29.29 -14.20 11.22
C GLY A 203 27.87 -14.63 10.88
N SER A 204 27.65 -15.93 10.69
CA SER A 204 26.31 -16.58 10.60
C SER A 204 25.37 -16.05 9.50
N GLY A 205 25.93 -15.43 8.47
CA GLY A 205 25.18 -14.94 7.31
C GLY A 205 24.58 -13.53 7.46
N LYS A 206 23.66 -13.20 6.55
CA LYS A 206 23.09 -11.85 6.41
C LYS A 206 21.78 -11.70 7.18
N GLY A 207 21.56 -10.55 7.81
CA GLY A 207 20.35 -10.25 8.59
C GLY A 207 19.04 -10.19 7.78
N SER A 208 17.94 -9.92 8.48
CA SER A 208 16.60 -9.75 7.89
C SER A 208 16.43 -8.36 7.27
N PRO A 209 15.66 -8.22 6.17
CA PRO A 209 15.25 -6.90 5.65
C PRO A 209 14.33 -6.19 6.63
N GLU A 210 14.65 -4.96 7.01
CA GLU A 210 13.87 -4.20 8.01
C GLU A 210 13.12 -3.02 7.38
N TYR A 211 13.77 -2.27 6.49
CA TYR A 211 13.15 -1.16 5.78
C TYR A 211 13.59 -1.10 4.32
N TRP A 212 12.87 -0.26 3.57
CA TRP A 212 13.11 -0.02 2.16
C TRP A 212 13.65 1.38 1.93
N VAL A 213 14.58 1.50 1.00
CA VAL A 213 15.20 2.78 0.61
C VAL A 213 15.09 2.99 -0.89
N ALA A 214 14.97 4.26 -1.28
CA ALA A 214 15.18 4.72 -2.64
C ALA A 214 16.63 5.19 -2.78
N VAL A 215 17.32 4.72 -3.82
CA VAL A 215 18.67 5.17 -4.14
C VAL A 215 18.57 6.44 -4.98
N VAL A 216 19.02 7.56 -4.40
CA VAL A 216 18.98 8.88 -5.04
C VAL A 216 20.40 9.32 -5.41
N LYS A 217 20.54 9.87 -6.62
CA LYS A 217 21.77 10.48 -7.12
C LYS A 217 21.54 11.98 -7.37
N PRO A 218 22.60 12.79 -7.41
CA PRO A 218 22.50 14.20 -7.80
C PRO A 218 21.76 14.38 -9.13
N GLY A 219 20.92 15.40 -9.22
CA GLY A 219 20.08 15.70 -10.38
C GLY A 219 18.72 14.99 -10.40
N ARG A 220 18.48 14.00 -9.53
CA ARG A 220 17.20 13.29 -9.47
C ARG A 220 16.10 14.17 -8.86
N ILE A 221 14.93 14.21 -9.50
CA ILE A 221 13.73 14.85 -8.94
C ILE A 221 13.08 13.92 -7.92
N LEU A 222 12.76 14.48 -6.75
CA LEU A 222 12.13 13.79 -5.62
C LEU A 222 10.61 13.98 -5.64
N TYR A 223 10.16 15.23 -5.81
CA TYR A 223 8.76 15.60 -5.84
C TYR A 223 8.47 16.60 -6.94
N GLU A 224 7.22 16.58 -7.38
CA GLU A 224 6.65 17.60 -8.26
C GLU A 224 5.34 18.12 -7.68
N MET A 225 5.05 19.38 -8.00
CA MET A 225 3.89 20.08 -7.52
C MET A 225 3.24 20.90 -8.63
N GLY A 226 1.92 20.92 -8.67
CA GLY A 226 1.11 21.68 -9.63
C GLY A 226 -0.19 22.19 -9.00
N GLY A 227 -0.85 23.13 -9.68
CA GLY A 227 -2.11 23.73 -9.21
C GLY A 227 -1.97 24.73 -8.06
N VAL A 228 -0.76 25.30 -7.87
CA VAL A 228 -0.49 26.33 -6.85
C VAL A 228 0.33 27.49 -7.40
N THR A 229 0.29 28.62 -6.72
CA THR A 229 1.17 29.77 -7.00
C THR A 229 2.60 29.49 -6.56
N GLU A 230 3.57 30.18 -7.16
CA GLU A 230 5.00 29.97 -6.87
C GLU A 230 5.34 30.18 -5.39
N ASN A 231 4.78 31.21 -4.75
CA ASN A 231 5.02 31.52 -3.34
C ASN A 231 4.64 30.35 -2.42
N ILE A 232 3.50 29.72 -2.69
CA ILE A 232 3.04 28.54 -1.95
C ILE A 232 3.94 27.34 -2.26
N ALA A 233 4.29 27.13 -3.54
CA ALA A 233 5.15 26.03 -3.95
C ALA A 233 6.54 26.10 -3.30
N ARG A 234 7.17 27.27 -3.30
CA ARG A 234 8.49 27.51 -2.70
C ARG A 234 8.48 27.22 -1.19
N ARG A 235 7.43 27.68 -0.49
CA ARG A 235 7.24 27.40 0.94
C ARG A 235 7.02 25.91 1.21
N ALA A 236 6.13 25.26 0.45
CA ALA A 236 5.83 23.84 0.61
C ALA A 236 7.07 22.95 0.33
N ILE A 237 7.80 23.26 -0.73
CA ILE A 237 9.01 22.53 -1.13
C ILE A 237 10.14 22.75 -0.12
N SER A 238 10.29 23.95 0.44
CA SER A 238 11.24 24.20 1.54
C SER A 238 10.92 23.36 2.78
N LEU A 239 9.64 23.16 3.11
CA LEU A 239 9.24 22.29 4.21
C LEU A 239 9.57 20.82 3.91
N ALA A 240 9.38 20.35 2.67
CA ALA A 240 9.80 19.00 2.28
C ALA A 240 11.31 18.82 2.34
N ALA A 241 12.08 19.82 1.87
CA ALA A 241 13.54 19.81 1.93
C ALA A 241 14.05 19.64 3.38
N SER A 242 13.39 20.29 4.35
CA SER A 242 13.74 20.12 5.78
C SER A 242 13.58 18.69 6.32
N LYS A 243 12.86 17.81 5.61
CA LYS A 243 12.66 16.40 5.97
C LYS A 243 13.61 15.46 5.22
N MET A 244 14.36 15.97 4.25
CA MET A 244 15.32 15.21 3.48
C MET A 244 16.69 15.25 4.15
N PRO A 245 17.46 14.15 4.11
CA PRO A 245 18.81 14.09 4.67
C PRO A 245 19.88 14.68 3.74
N ILE A 246 19.49 15.37 2.66
CA ILE A 246 20.38 15.86 1.61
C ILE A 246 20.09 17.30 1.24
N ARG A 247 21.10 17.96 0.68
CA ARG A 247 20.90 19.26 0.01
C ARG A 247 20.02 19.09 -1.23
N THR A 248 19.12 20.03 -1.41
CA THR A 248 18.13 20.02 -2.48
C THR A 248 17.96 21.40 -3.09
N GLN A 249 17.41 21.45 -4.30
CA GLN A 249 17.17 22.66 -5.07
C GLN A 249 15.70 22.73 -5.50
N PHE A 250 15.12 23.92 -5.46
CA PHE A 250 13.82 24.22 -6.06
C PHE A 250 14.00 24.53 -7.55
N ILE A 251 13.20 23.88 -8.39
CA ILE A 251 13.25 24.05 -9.85
C ILE A 251 11.85 24.36 -10.37
N ILE A 252 11.81 25.24 -11.36
CA ILE A 252 10.62 25.59 -12.12
C ILE A 252 10.78 24.97 -13.51
N SER A 253 9.69 24.40 -14.03
CA SER A 253 9.64 23.85 -15.39
C SER A 253 9.77 24.93 -16.46
#